data_AF-A0A0J8UGH8-F1
#
_entry.id   AF-A0A0J8UGH8-F1
#
_cell.length_a   1.000
_cell.length_b   1.000
_cell.length_c   1.000
_cell.angle_alpha   90.00
_cell.angle_beta   90.00
_cell.angle_gamma   90.00
#
_symmetry.space_group_name_H-M   'P 1'
#
loop_
_entity.id
_entity.type
_entity.pdbx_description
1 polymer ?
#
loop_
_entity_poly.entity_id
_entity_poly.type
_entity_poly.pdbx_seq_one_letter_code
_entity_poly.pdbx_strand_id
1 'polypeptide(L)'
;MSDDNRDERDPLRAAFTDHQRAPRDVVPRAVEHTVDDLRRLADGTAQVQVTHYEITADGITKQTEWVGIAQPISINNRKES
;
A
#
# COMPACT_ATOMS: atom_id res chain seq x y z
N MET A 1 -9.24 34.62 11.43
CA MET A 1 -10.49 33.88 11.15
C MET A 1 -10.49 33.69 9.65
N SER A 2 -10.26 32.48 9.12
CA SER A 2 -11.04 31.28 9.38
C SER A 2 -10.19 30.00 9.29
N ASP A 3 -10.51 29.04 10.15
CA ASP A 3 -10.09 27.63 10.11
C ASP A 3 -10.49 27.04 8.75
N ASP A 4 -9.51 26.66 7.92
CA ASP A 4 -9.76 26.02 6.63
C ASP A 4 -9.70 24.50 6.81
N ASN A 5 -10.88 23.88 6.76
CA ASN A 5 -11.18 22.48 6.45
C ASN A 5 -10.49 21.39 7.30
N ARG A 6 -11.04 21.17 8.49
CA ARG A 6 -11.10 19.80 9.07
C ARG A 6 -12.16 19.04 8.27
N ASP A 7 -11.73 18.19 7.36
CA ASP A 7 -12.64 17.30 6.66
C ASP A 7 -13.23 16.29 7.66
N GLU A 8 -14.41 16.59 8.21
CA GLU A 8 -15.15 15.78 9.20
C GLU A 8 -15.75 14.50 8.60
N ARG A 9 -15.47 14.20 7.32
CA ARG A 9 -15.95 12.99 6.66
C ARG A 9 -15.23 11.78 7.26
N ASP A 10 -16.01 10.79 7.69
CA ASP A 10 -15.51 9.47 8.03
C ASP A 10 -14.55 9.01 6.91
N PRO A 11 -13.26 8.76 7.21
CA PRO A 11 -12.25 8.50 6.20
C PRO A 11 -12.56 7.27 5.35
N LEU A 12 -13.28 6.28 5.92
CA LEU A 12 -13.76 5.13 5.15
C LEU A 12 -14.81 5.55 4.13
N ARG A 13 -15.76 6.40 4.54
CA ARG A 13 -16.83 6.87 3.67
C ARG A 13 -16.33 7.85 2.59
N ALA A 14 -15.37 8.70 2.93
CA ALA A 14 -14.70 9.59 1.99
C ALA A 14 -14.00 8.77 0.89
N ALA A 15 -13.29 7.70 1.25
CA ALA A 15 -12.61 6.83 0.29
C ALA A 15 -13.53 6.21 -0.77
N PHE A 16 -14.78 5.87 -0.42
CA PHE A 16 -15.78 5.39 -1.39
C PHE A 16 -16.37 6.50 -2.26
N THR A 17 -16.52 7.71 -1.71
CA THR A 17 -17.11 8.85 -2.41
C THR A 17 -16.13 9.44 -3.42
N ASP A 18 -14.86 9.52 -3.03
CA ASP A 18 -13.77 10.04 -3.85
C ASP A 18 -13.21 8.96 -4.80
N HIS A 19 -13.77 7.74 -4.76
CA HIS A 19 -13.38 6.65 -5.65
C HIS A 19 -13.76 6.98 -7.10
N GLN A 20 -12.81 7.56 -7.83
CA GLN A 20 -12.93 7.71 -9.27
C GLN A 20 -12.85 6.34 -9.92
N ARG A 21 -13.83 6.07 -10.79
CA ARG A 21 -13.85 4.84 -11.59
C ARG A 21 -12.58 4.78 -12.41
N ALA A 22 -11.80 3.70 -12.25
CA ALA A 22 -10.58 3.49 -13.00
C ALA A 22 -10.84 3.70 -14.52
N PRO A 23 -9.93 4.35 -15.25
CA PRO A 23 -10.04 4.50 -16.70
C PRO A 23 -10.37 3.15 -17.35
N ARG A 24 -11.21 3.14 -18.39
CA ARG A 24 -11.67 1.91 -19.07
C ARG A 24 -10.53 1.00 -19.56
N ASP A 25 -9.32 1.54 -19.68
CA ASP A 25 -8.12 0.82 -20.12
C ASP A 25 -7.25 0.27 -18.98
N VAL A 26 -7.70 0.32 -17.72
CA VAL A 26 -7.07 -0.45 -16.64
C VAL A 26 -7.44 -1.92 -16.82
N VAL A 27 -6.67 -2.61 -17.66
CA VAL A 27 -6.72 -4.07 -17.78
C VAL A 27 -6.32 -4.66 -16.43
N PRO A 28 -7.19 -5.44 -15.76
CA PRO A 28 -6.79 -6.18 -14.56
C PRO A 28 -5.63 -7.09 -14.95
N ARG A 29 -4.44 -6.80 -14.41
CA ARG A 29 -3.27 -7.64 -14.66
C ARG A 29 -3.32 -8.81 -13.70
N ALA A 30 -2.88 -9.96 -14.18
CA ALA A 30 -2.71 -11.13 -13.33
C ALA A 30 -1.81 -10.74 -12.16
N VAL A 31 -2.28 -11.00 -10.94
CA VAL A 31 -1.43 -10.91 -9.76
C VAL A 31 -0.42 -12.03 -9.90
N GLU A 32 0.85 -11.69 -10.13
CA GLU A 32 1.92 -12.67 -10.36
C GLU A 32 2.35 -13.39 -9.06
N HIS A 33 1.81 -12.97 -7.92
CA HIS A 33 2.17 -13.51 -6.60
C HIS A 33 1.19 -14.59 -6.14
N THR A 34 1.75 -15.71 -5.70
CA THR A 34 0.96 -16.76 -5.05
C THR A 34 0.62 -16.36 -3.61
N VAL A 35 -0.40 -17.01 -3.04
CA VAL A 35 -0.73 -16.85 -1.60
C VAL A 35 0.46 -17.20 -0.71
N ASP A 36 1.31 -18.14 -1.12
CA ASP A 36 2.49 -18.51 -0.37
C ASP A 36 3.58 -17.43 -0.42
N ASP A 37 3.71 -16.69 -1.52
CA ASP A 37 4.63 -15.55 -1.59
C ASP A 37 4.19 -14.43 -0.64
N LEU A 38 2.88 -14.19 -0.52
CA LEU A 38 2.32 -13.24 0.45
C LEU A 38 2.54 -13.69 1.90
N ARG A 39 2.45 -14.99 2.19
CA ARG A 39 2.77 -15.54 3.52
C ARG A 39 4.23 -15.34 3.89
N ARG A 40 5.16 -15.66 2.96
CA ARG A 40 6.61 -15.44 3.20
C ARG A 40 6.95 -13.97 3.38
N LEU A 41 6.25 -13.08 2.67
CA LEU A 41 6.35 -11.64 2.87
C LEU A 41 5.92 -11.26 4.29
N ALA A 42 4.78 -11.75 4.76
CA ALA A 42 4.24 -11.49 6.11
C ALA A 42 5.14 -12.04 7.23
N ASP A 43 5.78 -13.18 7.01
CA ASP A 43 6.74 -13.78 7.95
C ASP A 43 8.08 -13.01 7.98
N GLY A 44 8.27 -12.05 7.08
CA GLY A 44 9.48 -11.22 6.94
C GLY A 44 10.68 -11.97 6.37
N THR A 45 10.45 -13.13 5.75
CA THR A 45 11.51 -14.02 5.24
C THR A 45 11.77 -13.83 3.74
N ALA A 46 10.86 -13.18 3.02
CA ALA A 46 10.98 -12.94 1.59
C ALA A 46 10.77 -11.47 1.24
N GLN A 47 11.33 -11.09 0.10
CA GLN A 47 10.98 -9.88 -0.61
C GLN A 47 10.28 -10.26 -1.91
N VAL A 48 9.29 -9.45 -2.31
CA VAL A 48 8.58 -9.62 -3.59
C VAL A 48 8.80 -8.41 -4.46
N GLN A 49 8.92 -8.63 -5.77
CA GLN A 49 9.02 -7.54 -6.72
C GLN A 49 7.62 -7.01 -7.04
N VAL A 50 7.37 -5.74 -6.72
CA VAL A 50 6.09 -5.06 -7.00
C VAL A 50 6.29 -4.11 -8.15
N THR A 51 5.37 -4.15 -9.11
CA THR A 51 5.30 -3.17 -10.19
C THR A 51 4.08 -2.27 -9.97
N HIS A 52 4.30 -0.96 -9.85
CA HIS A 52 3.23 0.02 -9.73
C HIS A 52 3.34 1.10 -10.82
N TYR A 53 2.23 1.76 -11.09
CA TYR A 53 2.13 2.81 -12.11
C TYR A 53 1.77 4.12 -11.44
N GLU A 54 2.56 5.15 -11.69
CA GLU A 54 2.35 6.48 -11.16
C GLU A 54 1.96 7.43 -12.30
N ILE A 55 0.92 8.22 -12.09
CA ILE A 55 0.49 9.26 -13.03
C ILE A 55 1.15 10.57 -12.61
N THR A 56 2.03 11.10 -13.45
CA THR A 56 2.69 12.39 -13.28
C THR A 56 2.22 13.39 -14.34
N ALA A 57 2.65 14.64 -14.27
CA ALA A 57 2.36 15.65 -15.29
C ALA A 57 2.89 15.25 -16.69
N ASP A 58 3.92 14.40 -16.74
CA ASP A 58 4.56 13.93 -17.97
C ASP A 58 3.95 12.63 -18.52
N GLY A 59 2.98 12.03 -17.82
CA GLY A 59 2.27 10.82 -18.25
C GLY A 59 2.28 9.69 -17.21
N ILE A 60 2.24 8.44 -17.67
CA ILE A 60 2.23 7.25 -16.82
C ILE A 60 3.64 6.67 -16.73
N THR A 61 4.20 6.61 -15.53
CA THR A 61 5.50 6.00 -15.24
C THR A 61 5.32 4.61 -14.63
N LYS A 62 6.07 3.62 -15.14
CA LYS A 62 6.14 2.27 -14.57
C LYS A 62 7.31 2.22 -13.57
N GLN A 63 7.02 1.90 -12.32
CA GLN A 63 8.02 1.63 -11.30
C GLN A 63 8.05 0.14 -10.94
N THR A 64 9.25 -0.39 -10.70
CA THR A 64 9.45 -1.77 -10.23
C THR A 64 10.42 -1.75 -9.06
N GLU A 65 9.97 -2.26 -7.91
CA GLU A 65 10.73 -2.23 -6.66
C GLU A 65 10.61 -3.54 -5.88
N TRP A 66 11.56 -3.79 -4.98
CA TRP A 66 11.50 -4.93 -4.06
C TRP A 66 10.92 -4.49 -2.73
N VAL A 67 9.85 -5.16 -2.29
CA VAL A 67 9.14 -4.88 -1.05
C VAL A 67 9.29 -6.07 -0.11
N GLY A 68 9.53 -5.79 1.18
CA GLY A 68 9.57 -6.78 2.26
C GLY A 68 8.93 -6.21 3.52
N ILE A 69 8.37 -7.07 4.37
CA ILE A 69 7.83 -6.65 5.69
C ILE A 69 8.89 -6.92 6.74
N ALA A 70 9.36 -5.85 7.39
CA ALA A 70 10.26 -5.99 8.54
C ALA A 70 9.47 -6.54 9.74
N GLN A 71 10.08 -7.45 10.50
CA GLN A 71 9.47 -7.93 11.74
C GLN A 71 9.31 -6.78 12.74
N PRO A 72 8.22 -6.75 13.51
CA PRO A 72 8.01 -5.73 14.52
C PRO A 72 9.11 -5.81 15.58
N ILE A 73 9.71 -4.65 15.90
CA ILE A 73 10.65 -4.53 17.00
C ILE A 73 9.87 -4.70 18.30
N SER A 74 9.89 -5.91 18.85
CA SER A 74 9.29 -6.20 20.15
C SER A 74 10.26 -5.72 21.23
N ILE A 75 9.99 -4.56 21.84
CA ILE A 75 10.71 -4.12 23.04
C ILE A 75 10.26 -5.03 24.19
N ASN A 76 10.87 -6.20 24.33
CA ASN A 76 10.75 -7.00 25.54
C ASN A 76 11.50 -6.28 26.67
N ASN A 77 10.82 -5.34 27.34
CA ASN A 77 11.24 -4.87 28.67
C ASN A 77 10.98 -5.97 29.70
N ARG A 78 11.77 -7.05 29.64
CA ARG A 78 11.94 -7.95 30.78
C ARG A 78 13.32 -7.66 31.36
N LYS A 79 13.40 -6.62 32.21
CA LYS A 79 14.46 -6.57 33.22
C LYS A 79 14.08 -7.57 34.30
N GLU A 80 15.01 -8.48 34.53
CA GLU A 80 14.99 -9.58 35.47
C GLU A 80 14.73 -9.09 36.90
N SER A 81 13.99 -9.90 37.67
CA SER A 81 13.86 -9.79 39.12
C SER A 81 15.09 -10.37 39.81
#